data_AF-A0A2N3XU24-F1
#
_entry.id   AF-A0A2N3XU24-F1
#
_cell.length_a   1.000
_cell.length_b   1.000
_cell.length_c   1.000
_cell.angle_alpha   90.00
_cell.angle_beta   90.00
_cell.angle_gamma   90.00
#
_symmetry.space_group_name_H-M   'P 1'
#
loop_
_entity.id
_entity.type
_entity.pdbx_description
1 polymer ?
#
loop_
_entity_poly.entity_id
_entity_poly.type
_entity_poly.pdbx_seq_one_letter_code
_entity_poly.pdbx_strand_id
1 'polypeptide(L)' 'MTPYRPYPFHWVPAEGARHAIADQRPAGGWPEGETITVLCGSEVAADNSELAWLWDTCPDCNAGRTCLAEVPMPPAVSAR' A
#
# COMPACT_ATOMS: atom_id res chain seq x y z
N MET A 1 -15.80 17.77 -8.60
CA MET A 1 -14.42 17.64 -9.12
C MET A 1 -13.79 16.46 -8.41
N THR A 2 -13.45 15.40 -9.16
CA THR A 2 -12.66 14.29 -8.60
C THR A 2 -11.24 14.81 -8.36
N PRO A 3 -10.67 14.67 -7.16
CA PRO A 3 -9.29 15.10 -6.92
C PRO A 3 -8.34 14.32 -7.83
N TYR A 4 -7.30 15.01 -8.33
CA TYR A 4 -6.29 14.39 -9.19
C TYR A 4 -5.67 13.19 -8.47
N ARG A 5 -5.86 11.99 -9.05
CA ARG A 5 -5.42 10.72 -8.51
C ARG A 5 -4.61 9.98 -9.57
N PRO A 6 -3.28 10.20 -9.66
CA PRO A 6 -2.46 9.62 -10.72
C PRO A 6 -2.34 8.10 -10.63
N TYR A 7 -2.55 7.51 -9.43
CA TYR A 7 -2.47 6.08 -9.20
C TYR A 7 -3.74 5.55 -8.51
N PRO A 8 -4.27 4.39 -8.91
CA PRO A 8 -5.50 3.83 -8.35
C PRO A 8 -5.31 3.22 -6.94
N PHE A 9 -4.11 3.33 -6.38
CA PHE A 9 -3.76 2.85 -5.04
C PHE A 9 -2.64 3.72 -4.44
N HIS A 10 -2.39 3.53 -3.16
CA HIS A 10 -1.28 4.13 -2.41
C HIS A 10 -0.62 3.07 -1.52
N TRP A 11 0.65 3.28 -1.20
CA TRP A 11 1.38 2.45 -0.25
C TRP A 11 1.30 3.03 1.16
N VAL A 12 1.13 2.15 2.15
CA VAL A 12 1.17 2.46 3.58
C VAL A 12 1.98 1.37 4.28
N PRO A 13 3.07 1.70 4.96
CA PRO A 13 3.75 0.76 5.85
C PRO A 13 2.87 0.47 7.07
N ALA A 14 2.79 -0.78 7.48
CA ALA A 14 2.11 -1.22 8.70
C ALA A 14 2.53 -2.66 9.01
N GLU A 15 2.56 -3.03 10.29
CA GLU A 15 2.71 -4.44 10.73
C GLU A 15 3.91 -5.19 10.09
N GLY A 16 5.03 -4.49 9.84
CA GLY A 16 6.24 -5.08 9.26
C GLY A 16 6.23 -5.28 7.75
N ALA A 17 5.23 -4.76 7.02
CA ALA A 17 5.17 -4.79 5.57
C ALA A 17 4.64 -3.48 4.97
N ARG A 18 4.83 -3.29 3.66
CA ARG A 18 4.14 -2.24 2.89
C ARG A 18 2.86 -2.79 2.28
N HIS A 19 1.72 -2.22 2.67
CA HIS A 19 0.40 -2.57 2.20
C HIS A 19 -0.12 -1.56 1.18
N ALA A 20 -0.96 -2.02 0.26
CA ALA A 20 -1.63 -1.17 -0.71
C ALA A 20 -3.05 -0.86 -0.24
N ILE A 21 -3.53 0.34 -0.51
CA ILE A 21 -4.90 0.79 -0.22
C ILE A 21 -5.49 1.49 -1.46
N ALA A 22 -6.73 1.15 -1.81
CA ALA A 22 -7.46 1.74 -2.94
C ALA A 22 -8.31 2.96 -2.55
N ASP A 23 -8.38 3.29 -1.27
CA ASP A 23 -9.12 4.44 -0.78
C ASP A 23 -8.46 5.76 -1.19
N GLN A 24 -9.25 6.83 -1.15
CA GLN A 24 -8.75 8.18 -1.33
C GLN A 24 -7.80 8.49 -0.17
N ARG A 25 -6.52 8.70 -0.49
CA ARG A 25 -5.52 9.11 0.48
C ARG A 25 -5.87 10.51 1.04
N PRO A 26 -5.95 10.70 2.37
CA PRO A 26 -6.11 12.02 2.97
C PRO A 26 -4.98 12.97 2.54
N ALA A 27 -5.25 14.27 2.54
CA ALA A 27 -4.20 15.26 2.33
C ALA A 27 -3.14 15.14 3.44
N GLY A 28 -1.90 14.82 3.07
CA GLY A 28 -0.80 14.55 4.00
C GLY A 28 -0.55 13.07 4.32
N GLY A 29 -1.45 12.16 3.90
CA GLY A 29 -1.35 10.73 4.19
C GLY A 29 -2.12 10.28 5.43
N TRP A 30 -1.94 9.01 5.81
CA TRP A 30 -2.57 8.43 6.99
C TRP A 30 -1.76 8.79 8.24
N PRO A 31 -2.41 9.30 9.32
CA PRO A 31 -1.73 9.56 10.57
C PRO A 31 -1.09 8.30 11.16
N GLU A 32 -0.05 8.49 11.96
CA GLU A 32 0.57 7.41 12.74
C GLU A 32 -0.48 6.69 13.59
N GLY A 33 -0.52 5.37 13.53
CA GLY A 33 -1.44 4.53 14.30
C GLY A 33 -2.88 4.49 13.77
N GLU A 34 -3.21 5.23 12.72
CA GLU A 34 -4.54 5.21 12.11
C GLU A 34 -4.84 3.80 11.59
N THR A 35 -5.98 3.24 11.99
CA THR A 35 -6.42 1.92 11.52
C THR A 35 -7.06 2.04 10.14
N ILE A 36 -6.53 1.31 9.17
CA ILE A 36 -6.97 1.36 7.78
C ILE A 36 -7.19 -0.04 7.20
N THR A 37 -8.18 -0.18 6.32
CA THR A 37 -8.41 -1.42 5.57
C THR A 37 -7.58 -1.41 4.29
N VAL A 38 -6.74 -2.44 4.12
CA VAL A 38 -5.83 -2.57 2.97
C VAL A 38 -6.31 -3.64 1.99
N LEU A 39 -5.70 -3.70 0.80
CA LEU A 39 -6.14 -4.59 -0.29
C LEU A 39 -6.13 -6.08 0.05
N CYS A 40 -5.28 -6.52 0.98
CA CYS A 40 -5.29 -7.90 1.46
C CYS A 40 -6.45 -8.22 2.42
N GLY A 41 -7.32 -7.24 2.71
CA GLY A 41 -8.50 -7.40 3.57
C GLY A 41 -8.23 -7.20 5.06
N SER A 42 -6.97 -7.00 5.46
CA SER A 42 -6.59 -6.73 6.84
C SER A 42 -6.90 -5.30 7.25
N GLU A 43 -7.22 -5.10 8.54
CA GLU A 43 -7.15 -3.80 9.20
C GLU A 43 -5.77 -3.66 9.86
N VAL A 44 -5.05 -2.60 9.54
CA VAL A 44 -3.67 -2.38 9.99
C VAL A 44 -3.47 -0.95 10.49
N ALA A 45 -2.58 -0.75 11.45
CA ALA A 45 -2.23 0.58 11.95
C ALA A 45 -1.09 1.18 11.12
N ALA A 46 -1.29 2.37 10.55
CA ALA A 46 -0.29 3.02 9.71
C ALA A 46 1.00 3.35 10.50
N ASP A 47 2.14 3.01 9.92
CA ASP A 47 3.48 3.32 10.43
C ASP A 47 4.18 4.28 9.46
N ASN A 48 4.44 5.50 9.93
CA ASN A 48 5.11 6.56 9.20
C ASN A 48 6.58 6.72 9.62
N SER A 49 7.15 5.76 10.36
CA SER A 49 8.58 5.77 10.67
C SER A 49 9.40 5.67 9.38
N GLU A 50 10.59 6.27 9.40
CA GLU A 50 11.47 6.30 8.23
C GLU A 50 11.88 4.88 7.78
N LEU A 51 12.05 3.97 8.74
CA LEU A 51 12.48 2.59 8.47
C LEU A 51 11.35 1.70 7.95
N ALA A 52 10.09 1.99 8.28
CA ALA A 52 8.96 1.18 7.83
C ALA A 52 8.81 1.15 6.30
N TRP A 53 9.26 2.22 5.63
CA TRP A 53 9.30 2.28 4.17
C TRP A 53 10.30 1.32 3.51
N LEU A 54 11.23 0.77 4.30
CA LEU A 54 12.23 -0.21 3.83
C LEU A 54 11.73 -1.65 3.89
N TRP A 55 10.57 -1.90 4.51
CA TRP A 55 10.03 -3.25 4.62
C TRP A 55 9.63 -3.83 3.26
N ASP A 56 9.57 -5.16 3.22
CA ASP A 56 9.04 -5.88 2.09
C ASP A 56 7.58 -5.52 1.83
N THR A 57 7.17 -5.67 0.58
CA THR A 57 5.78 -5.46 0.19
C THR A 57 4.95 -6.67 0.59
N CYS A 58 3.77 -6.44 1.17
CA CYS A 58 2.79 -7.50 1.39
C CYS A 58 2.49 -8.19 0.03
N PRO A 59 2.69 -9.51 -0.12
CA PRO A 59 2.59 -10.19 -1.41
C PRO A 59 1.18 -10.10 -2.00
N ASP A 60 0.14 -10.19 -1.18
CA ASP A 60 -1.25 -10.09 -1.61
C ASP A 60 -1.60 -8.67 -2.07
N CYS A 61 -1.12 -7.66 -1.34
CA CYS A 61 -1.27 -6.26 -1.76
C CYS A 61 -0.54 -5.98 -3.07
N ASN A 62 0.64 -6.57 -3.28
CA ASN A 62 1.40 -6.41 -4.51
C ASN A 62 0.65 -6.99 -5.72
N ALA A 63 0.05 -8.18 -5.56
CA ALA A 63 -0.78 -8.80 -6.58
C ALA A 63 -2.06 -7.99 -6.86
N GLY A 64 -2.81 -7.61 -5.82
CA GLY A 64 -4.06 -6.84 -5.95
C GLY A 64 -3.87 -5.49 -6.62
N ARG A 65 -2.75 -4.82 -6.34
CA ARG A 65 -2.34 -3.57 -6.98
C ARG A 65 -2.19 -3.70 -8.50
N THR A 66 -1.61 -4.80 -8.97
CA THR A 66 -1.46 -5.05 -10.42
C THR A 66 -2.82 -5.13 -11.10
N CYS A 67 -3.79 -5.80 -10.47
CA CYS A 67 -5.16 -5.86 -10.98
C CYS A 67 -5.79 -4.47 -11.07
N LEU A 68 -5.58 -3.62 -10.05
CA LEU A 68 -6.09 -2.24 -10.05
C LEU A 68 -5.40 -1.31 -11.05
N ALA A 69 -4.11 -1.53 -11.30
CA ALA A 69 -3.31 -0.72 -12.22
C ALA A 69 -3.40 -1.18 -13.68
N GLU A 70 -4.05 -2.32 -13.95
CA GLU A 70 -4.06 -2.99 -15.26
C GLU A 70 -2.64 -3.28 -15.80
N VAL A 71 -1.64 -3.39 -14.91
CA VAL A 71 -0.23 -3.64 -15.24
C VAL A 71 0.14 -5.05 -14.81
N PRO A 72 0.56 -5.95 -15.72
CA PRO A 72 0.91 -7.32 -15.37
C PRO A 72 2.05 -7.38 -14.35
N MET A 73 1.95 -8.34 -13.43
CA MET A 73 3.00 -8.61 -12.46
C MET A 73 4.24 -9.14 -13.22
N PRO A 74 5.44 -8.54 -13.03
CA PRO A 74 6.66 -9.18 -13.48
C PRO A 74 6.87 -10.49 -12.71
N PRO A 75 7.61 -11.47 -13.29
CA PRO A 75 7.93 -12.70 -12.59
C PRO A 75 8.62 -12.39 -11.26
N ALA A 76 8.35 -13.20 -10.24
CA ALA A 76 8.98 -13.04 -8.93
C ALA A 76 10.52 -13.10 -9.07
N VAL A 77 11.17 -11.98 -8.79
CA VAL A 77 12.63 -11.90 -8.66
C VAL A 77 12.90 -11.77 -7.17
N SER A 78 13.51 -12.79 -6.59
CA SER A 78 14.07 -12.66 -5.25
C SER A 78 15.32 -11.78 -5.32
N ALA A 79 15.35 -10.71 -4.54
CA ALA A 79 16.64 -10.16 -4.12
C ALA A 79 17.34 -11.25 -3.28
N ARG A 80 18.63 -11.45 -3.53
CA ARG A 80 19.51 -12.31 -2.72
C ARG A 80 20.29 -11.44 -1.76
#